data_AF-A0A9P7RRZ9-F1
#
_entry.id   AF-A0A9P7RRZ9-F1
#
_cell.length_a   1.000
_cell.length_b   1.000
_cell.length_c   1.000
_cell.angle_alpha   90.00
_cell.angle_beta   90.00
_cell.angle_gamma   90.00
#
_symmetry.space_group_name_H-M   'P 1'
#
loop_
_entity.id
_entity.type
_entity.pdbx_description
1 polymer ?
#
loop_
_entity_poly.entity_id
_entity_poly.type
_entity_poly.pdbx_seq_one_letter_code
_entity_poly.pdbx_strand_id
1 'polypeptide(L)'
;MNHDSAVTILDFGVVIRATEILHEPTGTDGWMAPEMEEFKGTEKIGLKAADIWSIGKVLILMARSQCSFDEEQRKLALILARRMTSPDPDSRLSLAEALCFMPVV
;
A
#
# COMPACT_ATOMS: atom_id res chain seq x y z
N MET A 1 -11.07 10.06 -18.95
CA MET A 1 -10.85 10.44 -17.54
C MET A 1 -12.17 10.25 -16.83
N ASN A 2 -12.22 9.49 -15.74
CA ASN A 2 -13.46 9.38 -14.96
C ASN A 2 -13.70 10.74 -14.29
N HIS A 3 -14.88 11.33 -14.52
CA HIS A 3 -15.21 12.67 -14.00
C HIS A 3 -15.72 12.62 -12.55
N ASP A 4 -15.96 11.42 -12.00
CA ASP A 4 -16.67 11.25 -10.73
C ASP A 4 -15.75 11.10 -9.50
N SER A 5 -14.47 11.46 -9.60
CA SER A 5 -13.43 11.27 -8.55
C SER A 5 -13.30 9.83 -8.02
N ALA A 6 -14.02 8.87 -8.58
CA ALA A 6 -14.00 7.49 -8.16
C ALA A 6 -12.68 6.82 -8.57
N VAL A 7 -12.05 6.16 -7.61
CA VAL A 7 -10.82 5.38 -7.80
C VAL A 7 -11.19 3.91 -8.02
N THR A 8 -10.53 3.27 -8.98
CA THR A 8 -10.72 1.84 -9.27
C THR A 8 -9.36 1.17 -9.36
N ILE A 9 -9.20 0.04 -8.67
CA ILE A 9 -8.00 -0.81 -8.76
C ILE A 9 -8.10 -1.64 -10.04
N LEU A 10 -7.00 -1.69 -10.79
CA LEU A 10 -6.90 -2.37 -12.08
C LEU A 10 -5.73 -3.37 -12.06
N ASP A 11 -5.60 -4.11 -13.16
CA ASP A 11 -4.51 -5.06 -13.42
C ASP A 11 -4.40 -6.20 -12.40
N PHE A 12 -5.35 -7.14 -12.49
CA PHE A 12 -5.39 -8.34 -11.65
C PHE A 12 -4.51 -9.49 -12.18
N GLY A 13 -3.62 -9.24 -13.14
CA GLY A 13 -2.80 -10.28 -13.79
C GLY A 13 -1.79 -10.97 -12.86
N VAL A 14 -1.47 -10.32 -11.73
CA VAL A 14 -0.54 -10.81 -10.70
C VAL A 14 -1.21 -11.02 -9.33
N VAL A 15 -2.55 -11.02 -9.28
CA VAL A 15 -3.27 -11.19 -8.01
C VAL A 15 -3.15 -12.63 -7.52
N ILE A 16 -2.95 -12.80 -6.22
CA ILE A 16 -2.91 -14.10 -5.56
C ILE A 16 -3.91 -14.13 -4.41
N ARG A 17 -4.47 -15.30 -4.08
CA ARG A 17 -5.30 -15.39 -2.87
C ARG A 17 -4.42 -15.27 -1.64
N ALA A 18 -4.85 -14.49 -0.64
CA ALA A 18 -4.12 -14.34 0.62
C ALA A 18 -3.92 -15.66 1.41
N THR A 19 -4.58 -16.75 1.01
CA THR A 19 -4.44 -18.09 1.57
C THR A 19 -3.42 -18.96 0.82
N GLU A 20 -2.97 -18.54 -0.36
CA GLU A 20 -2.03 -19.28 -1.18
C GLU A 20 -0.58 -18.95 -0.82
N ILE A 21 0.33 -19.83 -1.21
CA ILE A 21 1.77 -19.65 -1.04
C ILE A 21 2.27 -18.92 -2.29
N LEU A 22 3.03 -17.84 -2.09
CA LEU A 22 3.68 -17.17 -3.20
C LEU A 22 4.82 -18.05 -3.72
N HIS A 23 4.87 -18.25 -5.03
CA HIS A 23 5.90 -19.08 -5.67
C HIS A 23 7.04 -18.26 -6.27
N GLU A 24 6.76 -17.00 -6.63
CA GLU A 24 7.70 -16.06 -7.22
C GLU A 24 7.40 -14.65 -6.72
N PRO A 25 8.42 -13.78 -6.57
CA PRO A 25 8.18 -12.43 -6.13
C PRO A 25 7.42 -11.67 -7.22
N THR A 26 6.34 -10.99 -6.84
CA THR A 26 5.50 -10.19 -7.75
C THR A 26 5.42 -8.76 -7.27
N GLY A 27 5.67 -7.81 -8.17
CA GLY A 27 5.56 -6.39 -7.88
C GLY A 27 6.29 -5.56 -8.93
N THR A 28 6.10 -4.24 -8.87
CA THR A 28 6.86 -3.30 -9.69
C THR A 28 8.00 -2.72 -8.86
N ASP A 29 9.21 -2.70 -9.41
CA ASP A 29 10.40 -2.13 -8.77
C ASP A 29 10.13 -0.72 -8.23
N GLY A 30 10.57 -0.46 -7.00
CA GLY A 30 10.36 0.80 -6.29
C GLY A 30 8.98 0.98 -5.66
N TRP A 31 8.01 0.10 -5.97
CA TRP A 31 6.68 0.01 -5.35
C TRP A 31 6.52 -1.22 -4.45
N MET A 32 7.35 -2.22 -4.70
CA MET A 32 7.37 -3.49 -4.00
C MET A 32 7.83 -3.33 -2.55
N ALA A 33 7.30 -4.19 -1.68
CA ALA A 33 7.67 -4.25 -0.27
C ALA A 33 9.02 -4.98 -0.08
N PRO A 34 9.81 -4.65 0.95
CA PRO A 34 11.14 -5.25 1.15
C PRO A 34 11.10 -6.78 1.24
N GLU A 35 10.10 -7.35 1.92
CA GLU A 35 9.94 -8.80 2.05
C GLU A 35 9.62 -9.52 0.73
N MET A 36 9.12 -8.78 -0.27
CA MET A 36 8.92 -9.30 -1.62
C MET A 36 10.22 -9.23 -2.43
N GLU A 37 11.07 -8.23 -2.19
CA GLU A 37 12.43 -8.14 -2.78
C GLU A 37 13.37 -9.20 -2.21
N GLU A 38 13.23 -9.51 -0.93
CA GLU A 38 14.07 -10.48 -0.21
C GLU A 38 13.60 -11.93 -0.33
N PHE A 39 12.49 -12.19 -1.03
CA PHE A 39 11.84 -13.50 -1.13
C PHE A 39 12.78 -14.58 -1.70
N LYS A 40 12.86 -15.72 -1.01
CA LYS A 40 13.75 -16.85 -1.39
C LYS A 40 13.02 -18.11 -1.86
N GLY A 41 11.69 -18.10 -1.94
CA GLY A 41 10.89 -19.24 -2.39
C GLY A 41 10.16 -19.96 -1.26
N THR A 42 8.87 -20.30 -1.48
CA THR A 42 7.97 -21.07 -0.59
C THR A 42 7.64 -20.47 0.78
N GLU A 43 8.15 -19.29 1.10
CA GLU A 43 7.89 -18.60 2.35
C GLU A 43 6.45 -18.07 2.39
N LYS A 44 5.81 -18.17 3.55
CA LYS A 44 4.55 -17.46 3.80
C LYS A 44 4.87 -15.99 4.01
N ILE A 45 4.78 -15.22 2.93
CA ILE A 45 4.92 -13.76 2.99
C ILE A 45 3.63 -13.15 3.54
N GLY A 46 3.76 -12.03 4.25
CA GLY A 46 2.62 -11.19 4.62
C GLY A 46 2.01 -10.51 3.39
N LEU A 47 1.31 -11.25 2.53
CA LEU A 47 0.74 -10.76 1.26
C LEU A 47 -0.09 -9.47 1.43
N LYS A 48 -0.95 -9.44 2.47
CA LYS A 48 -1.74 -8.25 2.80
C LYS A 48 -0.87 -7.06 3.22
N ALA A 49 0.22 -7.32 3.96
CA ALA A 49 1.13 -6.29 4.41
C ALA A 49 1.95 -5.72 3.24
N ALA A 50 2.24 -6.52 2.21
CA ALA A 50 2.88 -6.07 0.98
C ALA A 50 1.99 -5.08 0.22
N ASP A 51 0.69 -5.34 0.08
CA ASP A 51 -0.26 -4.40 -0.54
C ASP A 51 -0.31 -3.06 0.23
N ILE A 52 -0.31 -3.12 1.57
CA ILE A 52 -0.29 -1.94 2.44
C ILE A 52 0.95 -1.08 2.18
N TRP A 53 2.12 -1.70 2.00
CA TRP A 53 3.34 -0.98 1.66
C TRP A 53 3.18 -0.21 0.34
N SER A 54 2.69 -0.86 -0.71
CA SER A 54 2.47 -0.22 -2.01
C SER A 54 1.45 0.93 -1.92
N ILE A 55 0.39 0.80 -1.11
CA ILE A 55 -0.55 1.90 -0.83
C ILE A 55 0.16 3.07 -0.13
N GLY A 56 1.01 2.80 0.87
CA GLY A 56 1.80 3.84 1.54
C GLY A 56 2.72 4.59 0.58
N LYS A 57 3.33 3.89 -0.39
CA LYS A 57 4.13 4.50 -1.46
C LYS A 57 3.29 5.41 -2.38
N VAL A 58 2.07 4.99 -2.73
CA VAL A 58 1.12 5.83 -3.48
C VAL A 58 0.76 7.08 -2.69
N LEU A 59 0.47 6.97 -1.39
CA LEU A 59 0.19 8.12 -0.52
C LEU A 59 1.37 9.10 -0.45
N ILE A 60 2.61 8.60 -0.35
CA ILE A 60 3.81 9.44 -0.38
C ILE A 60 3.90 10.18 -1.71
N LEU A 61 3.66 9.49 -2.84
CA LEU A 61 3.69 10.13 -4.16
C LEU A 61 2.63 11.22 -4.25
N MET A 62 1.39 10.93 -3.85
CA MET A 62 0.29 11.90 -3.87
C MET A 62 0.59 13.11 -2.99
N ALA A 63 1.07 12.90 -1.76
CA ALA A 63 1.37 13.97 -0.81
C ALA A 63 2.57 14.84 -1.21
N ARG A 64 3.49 14.32 -2.03
CA ARG A 64 4.65 15.08 -2.56
C ARG A 64 4.37 15.73 -3.90
N SER A 65 3.54 15.10 -4.73
CA SER A 65 2.99 15.77 -5.90
C SER A 65 2.16 16.96 -5.43
N GLN A 66 2.06 18.03 -6.21
CA GLN A 66 1.21 19.18 -5.88
C GLN A 66 -0.29 18.85 -5.98
N CYS A 67 -0.69 17.60 -5.69
CA CYS A 67 -2.07 17.18 -5.63
C CYS A 67 -2.80 17.85 -4.47
N SER A 68 -4.12 17.83 -4.63
CA SER A 68 -5.22 18.51 -3.93
C SER A 68 -5.32 18.34 -2.41
N PHE A 69 -4.25 17.92 -1.72
CA PHE A 69 -4.21 17.91 -0.26
C PHE A 69 -3.95 19.32 0.27
N ASP A 70 -4.83 19.75 1.17
CA ASP A 70 -4.50 20.81 2.10
C ASP A 70 -3.36 20.38 3.05
N GLU A 71 -2.89 21.32 3.87
CA GLU A 71 -1.74 21.08 4.75
C GLU A 71 -1.99 19.98 5.80
N GLU A 72 -3.20 19.89 6.35
CA GLU A 72 -3.53 18.90 7.38
C GLU A 72 -3.72 17.51 6.76
N GLN A 73 -4.40 17.44 5.61
CA GLN A 73 -4.52 16.23 4.81
C GLN A 73 -3.14 15.70 4.40
N ARG A 74 -2.22 16.59 4.01
CA ARG A 74 -0.85 16.22 3.64
C ARG A 74 -0.08 15.65 4.82
N LYS A 75 -0.16 16.28 6.00
CA LYS A 75 0.47 15.76 7.23
C LYS A 75 -0.10 14.40 7.60
N LEU A 76 -1.42 14.26 7.59
CA LEU A 76 -2.09 12.99 7.89
C LEU A 76 -1.68 11.89 6.90
N ALA A 77 -1.68 12.18 5.59
CA ALA A 77 -1.27 11.24 4.55
C ALA A 77 0.17 10.76 4.76
N LEU A 78 1.10 11.67 5.12
CA LEU A 78 2.49 11.30 5.40
C LEU A 78 2.65 10.48 6.69
N ILE A 79 1.86 10.75 7.73
CA ILE A 79 1.84 9.97 8.97
C ILE A 79 1.33 8.55 8.68
N LEU A 80 0.20 8.42 7.98
CA LEU A 80 -0.37 7.13 7.60
C LEU A 80 0.61 6.36 6.71
N ALA A 81 1.16 7.01 5.68
CA ALA A 81 2.11 6.38 4.79
C ALA A 81 3.35 5.86 5.53
N ARG A 82 3.90 6.61 6.49
CA ARG A 82 5.04 6.16 7.30
C ARG A 82 4.72 4.88 8.08
N ARG A 83 3.49 4.73 8.59
CA ARG A 83 3.05 3.52 9.31
C ARG A 83 2.77 2.36 8.35
N MET A 84 2.27 2.65 7.14
CA MET A 84 2.04 1.67 6.09
C MET A 84 3.36 1.14 5.49
N THR A 85 4.39 1.97 5.43
CA THR A 85 5.73 1.59 4.92
C THR A 85 6.71 1.26 6.05
N SER A 86 6.23 0.66 7.16
CA SER A 86 7.13 0.09 8.17
C SER A 86 7.95 -1.04 7.54
N PRO A 87 9.28 -1.11 7.73
CA PRO A 87 10.09 -2.21 7.22
C PRO A 87 9.59 -3.57 7.72
N ASP A 88 9.25 -3.66 9.01
CA ASP A 88 8.60 -4.82 9.61
C ASP A 88 7.13 -4.91 9.14
N PRO A 89 6.74 -5.98 8.40
CA PRO A 89 5.38 -6.18 7.91
C PRO A 89 4.34 -6.30 9.02
N ASP A 90 4.68 -6.90 10.17
CA ASP A 90 3.75 -7.11 11.28
C ASP A 90 3.44 -5.81 12.04
N SER A 91 4.33 -4.83 11.93
CA SER A 91 4.15 -3.48 12.50
C SER A 91 3.40 -2.52 11.56
N ARG A 92 3.05 -2.93 10.33
CA ARG A 92 2.35 -2.06 9.38
C ARG A 92 0.90 -1.85 9.79
N LEU A 93 0.42 -0.63 9.54
CA LEU A 93 -0.99 -0.28 9.72
C LEU A 93 -1.87 -1.11 8.79
N SER A 94 -2.90 -1.78 9.31
CA SER A 94 -3.87 -2.45 8.44
C SER A 94 -4.77 -1.44 7.71
N LEU A 95 -5.40 -1.86 6.60
CA LEU A 95 -6.34 -1.01 5.88
C LEU A 95 -7.51 -0.59 6.80
N ALA A 96 -8.04 -1.51 7.60
CA ALA A 96 -9.15 -1.22 8.51
C ALA A 96 -8.78 -0.14 9.53
N GLU A 97 -7.58 -0.22 10.11
CA GLU A 97 -7.10 0.81 11.04
C GLU A 97 -6.84 2.14 10.32
N ALA A 98 -6.31 2.12 9.10
CA ALA A 98 -6.10 3.33 8.30
C ALA A 98 -7.41 4.07 8.02
N LEU A 99 -8.48 3.34 7.70
CA LEU A 99 -9.81 3.89 7.45
C LEU A 99 -10.39 4.61 8.69
N CYS A 100 -10.05 4.18 9.91
CA CYS A 100 -10.49 4.85 11.14
C CYS A 100 -9.95 6.28 11.29
N PHE A 101 -8.88 6.64 10.59
CA PHE A 101 -8.31 7.99 10.61
C PHE A 101 -8.89 8.90 9.53
N MET A 102 -9.72 8.38 8.62
CA MET A 102 -10.35 9.18 7.58
C MET A 102 -11.75 9.62 8.03
N PRO A 103 -12.09 10.91 7.91
CA PRO A 103 -13.47 11.34 8.14
C PRO A 103 -14.38 10.64 7.15
N VAL A 104 -15.45 10.02 7.65
CA VAL A 104 -16.52 9.48 6.80
C VAL A 104 -17.18 10.69 6.13
N VAL A 105 -16.89 10.88 4.84
CA VAL A 105 -17.55 11.86 3.97
C VAL A 105 -18.90 11.33 3.50
#